data_AF-A0A4R0RR15-F1
#
_entry.id   AF-A0A4R0RR15-F1
#
_cell.length_a   1.000
_cell.length_b   1.000
_cell.length_c   1.000
_cell.angle_alpha   90.00
_cell.angle_beta   90.00
_cell.angle_gamma   90.00
#
_symmetry.space_group_name_H-M   'P 1'
#
loop_
_entity.id
_entity.type
_entity.pdbx_description
1 polymer ?
#
loop_
_entity_poly.entity_id
_entity_poly.type
_entity_poly.pdbx_seq_one_letter_code
_entity_poly.pdbx_strand_id
1 'polypeptide(L)'
;MPQTPFESQSESGSRPPTPPQKPRQPSPVNPWNTDSKGLWNDIVSLRWVVVPSSSFKLFMIPIVLWANWEILSPYVAKDLPNPFAPIIFVSHRVPDSPPDDPRYQKGYFDLAFVAYYIIVWSWFRQVVTLNICRPIARSFRIKSEAKLARFGEQGHAMLYFAIMGTWGYRIMGQLPTYWYRTEQFWIDYPHWDMKPELKAYYLLQSAYWCQQLMVLVLRLEKPRKDYAELVAHHFVTLWLVGWSYLVNLTLIGNAVYMSMDIPDVFLAFSKLLNYIQAEKTKVVVFVFFIGIWSYFRHFLNLVMLWSVWTEFDLMPETSKRWSPDDGVWMVWWMKYQIFAPILLLQCLNLYWYFLIWRIAYRAITEEVVTDVRSDDEDDDEDDEPDAKED
;
A
#
# COMPACT_ATOMS: atom_id res chain seq x y z
N MET A 1 87.58 -38.43 -1.77
CA MET A 1 87.06 -39.66 -1.14
C MET A 1 87.31 -39.59 0.35
N PRO A 2 86.49 -40.21 1.22
CA PRO A 2 85.01 -40.23 1.28
C PRO A 2 84.56 -39.87 2.74
N GLN A 3 83.34 -40.01 3.29
CA GLN A 3 82.01 -40.50 2.88
C GLN A 3 80.93 -39.55 3.46
N THR A 4 79.74 -39.47 2.85
CA THR A 4 78.43 -39.29 3.53
C THR A 4 77.84 -40.70 3.80
N PRO A 5 76.82 -40.92 4.67
CA PRO A 5 75.80 -39.97 5.14
C PRO A 5 75.43 -40.08 6.65
N PHE A 6 74.49 -39.26 7.12
CA PHE A 6 73.32 -39.75 7.89
C PHE A 6 72.20 -38.71 7.88
N GLU A 7 70.96 -39.20 7.75
CA GLU A 7 69.74 -38.39 7.77
C GLU A 7 68.99 -38.57 9.10
N SER A 8 68.13 -37.59 9.40
CA SER A 8 66.87 -37.71 10.15
C SER A 8 66.74 -37.16 11.59
N GLN A 9 65.56 -36.55 11.79
CA GLN A 9 64.76 -36.38 13.02
C GLN A 9 64.98 -35.20 13.99
N SER A 10 64.32 -34.09 13.60
CA SER A 10 63.25 -33.41 14.37
C SER A 10 63.52 -32.88 15.78
N GLU A 11 63.69 -31.55 15.88
CA GLU A 11 63.33 -30.81 17.09
C GLU A 11 61.84 -30.45 17.10
N SER A 12 61.16 -30.74 18.20
CA SER A 12 59.74 -30.47 18.40
C SER A 12 59.51 -29.02 18.84
N GLY A 13 59.42 -28.10 17.87
CA GLY A 13 58.97 -26.73 18.11
C GLY A 13 57.48 -26.67 18.47
N SER A 14 57.15 -26.60 19.76
CA SER A 14 55.78 -26.47 20.26
C SER A 14 55.12 -25.17 19.77
N ARG A 15 54.04 -25.28 18.98
CA ARG A 15 53.23 -24.11 18.60
C ARG A 15 52.57 -23.50 19.85
N PRO A 16 52.51 -22.15 19.98
CA PRO A 16 51.76 -21.52 21.06
C PRO A 16 50.25 -21.87 20.94
N PRO A 17 49.53 -22.00 22.06
CA PRO A 17 48.11 -22.34 22.03
C PRO A 17 47.30 -21.23 21.35
N THR A 18 46.43 -21.62 20.44
CA THR A 18 45.46 -20.70 19.80
C THR A 18 44.62 -20.05 20.89
N PRO A 19 44.48 -18.71 20.94
CA PRO A 19 43.63 -18.05 21.92
C PRO A 19 42.19 -18.57 21.78
N PRO A 20 41.45 -18.77 22.89
CA PRO A 20 40.10 -19.30 22.84
C PRO A 20 39.24 -18.38 21.98
N GLN A 21 38.63 -18.94 20.93
CA GLN A 21 37.65 -18.20 20.13
C GLN A 21 36.55 -17.72 21.07
N LYS A 22 36.39 -16.40 21.19
CA LYS A 22 35.23 -15.82 21.89
C LYS A 22 33.98 -16.49 21.29
N PRO A 23 33.04 -16.99 22.12
CA PRO A 23 31.83 -17.59 21.60
C PRO A 23 31.18 -16.60 20.63
N ARG A 24 30.91 -17.05 19.40
CA ARG A 24 30.22 -16.25 18.39
C ARG A 24 28.97 -15.67 19.06
N GLN A 25 28.95 -14.36 19.28
CA GLN A 25 27.73 -13.72 19.73
C GLN A 25 26.63 -14.08 18.72
N PRO A 26 25.44 -14.52 19.17
CA PRO A 26 24.36 -14.78 18.25
C PRO A 26 24.14 -13.51 17.44
N SER A 27 24.21 -13.63 16.10
CA SER A 27 23.99 -12.49 15.21
C SER A 27 22.71 -11.79 15.63
N PRO A 28 22.70 -10.45 15.77
CA PRO A 28 21.56 -9.73 16.31
C PRO A 28 20.32 -10.12 15.51
N VAL A 29 19.30 -10.60 16.22
CA VAL A 29 18.09 -11.15 15.60
C VAL A 29 17.48 -10.08 14.73
N ASN A 30 17.65 -10.20 13.41
CA ASN A 30 17.12 -9.23 12.47
C ASN A 30 15.59 -9.24 12.58
N PRO A 31 14.95 -8.17 13.12
CA PRO A 31 13.50 -8.17 13.33
C PRO A 31 12.75 -8.21 11.98
N TRP A 32 13.43 -7.79 10.91
CA TRP A 32 12.96 -7.79 9.51
C TRP A 32 13.15 -9.14 8.80
N ASN A 33 13.53 -10.21 9.51
CA ASN A 33 13.61 -11.54 8.90
C ASN A 33 12.20 -12.05 8.52
N THR A 34 12.03 -12.48 7.27
CA THR A 34 10.80 -13.05 6.70
C THR A 34 10.73 -14.59 6.80
N ASP A 35 11.70 -15.24 7.43
CA ASP A 35 11.67 -16.68 7.72
C ASP A 35 10.52 -17.04 8.68
N SER A 36 9.80 -18.13 8.37
CA SER A 36 8.74 -18.67 9.22
C SER A 36 9.30 -19.32 10.48
N LYS A 37 8.65 -19.08 11.62
CA LYS A 37 8.93 -19.80 12.89
C LYS A 37 7.89 -20.89 13.16
N GLY A 38 7.21 -21.37 12.12
CA GLY A 38 6.04 -22.23 12.20
C GLY A 38 4.74 -21.44 12.17
N LEU A 39 3.72 -21.98 11.49
CA LEU A 39 2.48 -21.27 11.16
C LEU A 39 1.78 -20.69 12.41
N TRP A 40 1.64 -21.46 13.49
CA TRP A 40 0.99 -20.99 14.71
C TRP A 40 1.73 -19.82 15.37
N ASN A 41 3.06 -19.89 15.44
CA ASN A 41 3.89 -18.81 15.99
C ASN A 41 3.78 -17.55 15.12
N ASP A 42 3.77 -17.70 13.79
CA ASP A 42 3.62 -16.56 12.87
C ASP A 42 2.21 -15.97 12.94
N ILE A 43 1.16 -16.77 13.20
CA ILE A 43 -0.21 -16.31 13.48
C ILE A 43 -0.25 -15.47 14.76
N VAL A 44 0.17 -16.04 15.90
CA VAL A 44 0.10 -15.39 17.21
C VAL A 44 0.95 -14.11 17.27
N SER A 45 2.09 -14.09 16.59
CA SER A 45 2.97 -12.90 16.51
C SER A 45 2.61 -11.93 15.37
N LEU A 46 1.53 -12.19 14.62
CA LEU A 46 1.12 -11.43 13.41
C LEU A 46 2.20 -11.32 12.31
N ARG A 47 3.31 -12.08 12.41
CA ARG A 47 4.39 -12.10 11.41
C ARG A 47 3.96 -12.71 10.08
N TRP A 48 2.86 -13.47 10.04
CA TRP A 48 2.29 -14.00 8.79
C TRP A 48 2.09 -12.92 7.71
N VAL A 49 1.88 -11.66 8.09
CA VAL A 49 1.74 -10.50 7.19
C VAL A 49 2.99 -10.30 6.30
N VAL A 50 4.18 -10.66 6.79
CA VAL A 50 5.46 -10.53 6.07
C VAL A 50 6.19 -11.86 5.81
N VAL A 51 5.67 -12.99 6.31
CA VAL A 51 6.24 -14.34 6.11
C VAL A 51 5.53 -15.02 4.93
N PRO A 52 6.17 -15.22 3.76
CA PRO A 52 5.50 -15.64 2.53
C PRO A 52 4.81 -17.01 2.60
N SER A 53 5.44 -17.95 3.31
CA SER A 53 4.92 -19.32 3.45
C SER A 53 3.77 -19.43 4.44
N SER A 54 3.65 -18.48 5.37
CA SER A 54 2.56 -18.43 6.35
C SER A 54 1.36 -17.68 5.77
N SER A 55 1.56 -16.54 5.08
CA SER A 55 0.48 -15.89 4.32
C SER A 55 -0.09 -16.79 3.22
N PHE A 56 0.74 -17.52 2.46
CA PHE A 56 0.26 -18.48 1.46
C PHE A 56 -0.64 -19.57 2.06
N LYS A 57 -0.26 -20.15 3.21
CA LYS A 57 -1.08 -21.17 3.88
C LYS A 57 -2.42 -20.62 4.34
N LEU A 58 -2.43 -19.41 4.92
CA LEU A 58 -3.66 -18.74 5.35
C LEU A 58 -4.57 -18.39 4.16
N PHE A 59 -3.99 -17.92 3.05
CA PHE A 59 -4.69 -17.66 1.78
C PHE A 59 -5.36 -18.92 1.22
N MET A 60 -4.66 -20.06 1.23
CA MET A 60 -5.20 -21.31 0.67
C MET A 60 -6.32 -21.93 1.52
N ILE A 61 -6.42 -21.66 2.83
CA ILE A 61 -7.40 -22.30 3.71
C ILE A 61 -8.86 -22.04 3.26
N PRO A 62 -9.33 -20.79 3.08
CA PRO A 62 -10.70 -20.55 2.61
C PRO A 62 -10.98 -21.12 1.22
N ILE A 63 -10.00 -21.09 0.29
CA ILE A 63 -10.13 -21.66 -1.05
C ILE A 63 -10.35 -23.18 -0.98
N VAL A 64 -9.55 -23.87 -0.18
CA VAL A 64 -9.65 -25.33 -0.01
C VAL A 64 -10.97 -25.69 0.70
N LEU A 65 -11.40 -24.93 1.71
CA LEU A 65 -12.68 -25.14 2.37
C LEU A 65 -13.87 -24.91 1.45
N TRP A 66 -13.85 -23.82 0.66
CA TRP A 66 -14.85 -23.53 -0.36
C TRP A 66 -14.94 -24.64 -1.41
N ALA A 67 -13.80 -25.07 -1.97
CA ALA A 67 -13.77 -26.11 -3.01
C ALA A 67 -14.22 -27.48 -2.48
N ASN A 68 -13.84 -27.85 -1.25
CA ASN A 68 -14.35 -29.07 -0.62
C ASN A 68 -15.87 -29.00 -0.41
N TRP A 69 -16.41 -27.83 -0.05
CA TRP A 69 -17.86 -27.68 0.09
C TRP A 69 -18.59 -27.84 -1.25
N GLU A 70 -18.14 -27.18 -2.33
CA GLU A 70 -18.74 -27.35 -3.68
C GLU A 70 -18.73 -28.81 -4.15
N ILE A 71 -17.67 -29.56 -3.82
CA ILE A 71 -17.54 -30.98 -4.20
C ILE A 71 -18.43 -31.88 -3.34
N LEU A 72 -18.56 -31.62 -2.03
CA LEU A 72 -19.23 -32.53 -1.10
C LEU A 72 -20.71 -32.19 -0.87
N SER A 73 -21.11 -30.92 -0.88
CA SER A 73 -22.48 -30.50 -0.58
C SER A 73 -23.56 -31.13 -1.49
N PRO A 74 -23.33 -31.42 -2.79
CA PRO A 74 -24.32 -32.10 -3.63
C PRO A 74 -24.67 -33.52 -3.14
N TYR A 75 -23.80 -34.13 -2.32
CA TYR A 75 -23.97 -35.47 -1.77
C TYR A 75 -24.48 -35.49 -0.32
N VAL A 76 -24.22 -34.44 0.47
CA VAL A 76 -24.51 -34.41 1.92
C VAL A 76 -25.50 -33.32 2.33
N ALA A 77 -25.63 -32.24 1.55
CA ALA A 77 -26.26 -30.99 1.95
C ALA A 77 -26.76 -30.14 0.75
N LYS A 78 -27.61 -30.74 -0.11
CA LYS A 78 -27.96 -30.21 -1.45
C LYS A 78 -28.47 -28.77 -1.51
N ASP A 79 -29.26 -28.36 -0.52
CA ASP A 79 -29.95 -27.06 -0.52
C ASP A 79 -29.23 -25.98 0.31
N LEU A 80 -28.04 -26.29 0.84
CA LEU A 80 -27.27 -25.36 1.69
C LEU A 80 -26.23 -24.58 0.86
N PRO A 81 -26.29 -23.23 0.83
CA PRO A 81 -25.31 -22.41 0.13
C PRO A 81 -23.93 -22.54 0.78
N ASN A 82 -22.88 -22.30 0.00
CA ASN A 82 -21.50 -22.47 0.47
C ASN A 82 -21.14 -21.44 1.56
N PRO A 83 -20.87 -21.87 2.81
CA PRO A 83 -20.61 -20.96 3.93
C PRO A 83 -19.26 -20.22 3.81
N PHE A 84 -18.38 -20.66 2.90
CA PHE A 84 -17.09 -20.02 2.63
C PHE A 84 -17.15 -19.06 1.43
N ALA A 85 -18.20 -19.11 0.60
CA ALA A 85 -18.35 -18.18 -0.52
C ALA A 85 -18.34 -16.70 -0.08
N PRO A 86 -18.98 -16.29 1.05
CA PRO A 86 -18.93 -14.90 1.53
C PRO A 86 -17.54 -14.39 1.94
N ILE A 87 -16.56 -15.30 2.12
CA ILE A 87 -15.17 -14.96 2.45
C ILE A 87 -14.39 -14.61 1.18
N ILE A 88 -14.68 -15.29 0.07
CA ILE A 88 -13.93 -15.18 -1.20
C ILE A 88 -14.62 -14.23 -2.18
N PHE A 89 -15.95 -14.17 -2.18
CA PHE A 89 -16.75 -13.44 -3.16
C PHE A 89 -17.59 -12.34 -2.50
N VAL A 90 -17.87 -11.30 -3.29
CA VAL A 90 -18.70 -10.17 -2.85
C VAL A 90 -20.11 -10.65 -2.51
N SER A 91 -20.54 -10.36 -1.28
CA SER A 91 -21.82 -10.80 -0.73
C SER A 91 -22.92 -9.75 -0.84
N HIS A 92 -24.16 -10.11 -0.48
CA HIS A 92 -25.32 -9.22 -0.37
C HIS A 92 -25.81 -8.62 -1.69
N ARG A 93 -26.05 -9.47 -2.70
CA ARG A 93 -26.81 -9.08 -3.91
C ARG A 93 -28.23 -8.67 -3.50
N VAL A 94 -28.71 -7.55 -4.03
CA VAL A 94 -30.09 -7.08 -3.87
C VAL A 94 -31.02 -8.07 -4.60
N PRO A 95 -32.01 -8.69 -3.94
CA PRO A 95 -32.82 -9.76 -4.53
C PRO A 95 -33.47 -9.34 -5.86
N ASP A 96 -34.13 -8.18 -5.86
CA ASP A 96 -34.93 -7.67 -6.97
C ASP A 96 -34.09 -6.97 -8.06
N SER A 97 -32.76 -6.97 -7.94
CA SER A 97 -31.91 -6.37 -8.99
C SER A 97 -31.95 -7.19 -10.29
N PRO A 98 -31.97 -6.56 -11.47
CA PRO A 98 -31.97 -7.26 -12.75
C PRO A 98 -30.76 -8.22 -12.92
N PRO A 99 -30.88 -9.31 -13.70
CA PRO A 99 -29.75 -10.20 -13.97
C PRO A 99 -28.61 -9.53 -14.76
N ASP A 100 -28.93 -8.54 -15.58
CA ASP A 100 -28.04 -7.77 -16.45
C ASP A 100 -27.44 -6.51 -15.78
N ASP A 101 -28.12 -5.94 -14.78
CA ASP A 101 -27.58 -4.89 -13.88
C ASP A 101 -27.72 -5.31 -12.40
N PRO A 102 -26.96 -6.33 -11.95
CA PRO A 102 -27.04 -6.83 -10.58
C PRO A 102 -26.51 -5.77 -9.60
N ARG A 103 -27.27 -5.49 -8.54
CA ARG A 103 -26.88 -4.51 -7.49
C ARG A 103 -26.57 -5.19 -6.18
N TYR A 104 -25.75 -4.55 -5.37
CA TYR A 104 -25.23 -5.06 -4.12
C TYR A 104 -25.34 -4.02 -3.01
N GLN A 105 -25.87 -4.44 -1.86
CA GLN A 105 -25.91 -3.65 -0.64
C GLN A 105 -24.73 -4.02 0.28
N LYS A 106 -24.55 -3.28 1.38
CA LYS A 106 -23.55 -3.56 2.42
C LYS A 106 -24.08 -4.56 3.46
N GLY A 107 -23.21 -5.33 4.12
CA GLY A 107 -23.58 -6.20 5.23
C GLY A 107 -22.41 -6.93 5.88
N TYR A 108 -22.63 -7.60 7.01
CA TYR A 108 -21.53 -8.09 7.88
C TYR A 108 -20.51 -9.05 7.23
N PHE A 109 -20.90 -9.86 6.24
CA PHE A 109 -19.93 -10.68 5.49
C PHE A 109 -18.87 -9.87 4.74
N ASP A 110 -19.09 -8.59 4.47
CA ASP A 110 -18.08 -7.71 3.87
C ASP A 110 -16.85 -7.55 4.79
N LEU A 111 -17.02 -7.70 6.12
CA LEU A 111 -15.91 -7.76 7.08
C LEU A 111 -15.10 -9.06 6.96
N ALA A 112 -15.75 -10.19 6.68
CA ALA A 112 -15.08 -11.47 6.45
C ALA A 112 -14.30 -11.44 5.13
N PHE A 113 -14.88 -10.86 4.08
CA PHE A 113 -14.20 -10.58 2.81
C PHE A 113 -12.96 -9.69 3.04
N VAL A 114 -13.10 -8.55 3.73
CA VAL A 114 -11.97 -7.65 4.02
C VAL A 114 -10.88 -8.37 4.84
N ALA A 115 -11.24 -9.13 5.87
CA ALA A 115 -10.30 -9.88 6.68
C ALA A 115 -9.51 -10.92 5.87
N TYR A 116 -10.17 -11.63 4.95
CA TYR A 116 -9.51 -12.55 4.03
C TYR A 116 -8.60 -11.82 3.05
N TYR A 117 -9.04 -10.70 2.46
CA TYR A 117 -8.22 -9.98 1.49
C TYR A 117 -7.02 -9.25 2.10
N ILE A 118 -6.99 -8.99 3.42
CA ILE A 118 -5.75 -8.59 4.13
C ILE A 118 -4.69 -9.71 4.03
N ILE A 119 -5.10 -10.98 4.08
CA ILE A 119 -4.23 -12.15 3.92
C ILE A 119 -3.78 -12.26 2.46
N VAL A 120 -4.71 -12.11 1.51
CA VAL A 120 -4.41 -12.10 0.06
C VAL A 120 -3.37 -11.02 -0.27
N TRP A 121 -3.57 -9.78 0.20
CA TRP A 121 -2.62 -8.68 -0.01
C TRP A 121 -1.27 -8.93 0.65
N SER A 122 -1.25 -9.52 1.85
CA SER A 122 -0.01 -9.91 2.53
C SER A 122 0.78 -10.95 1.74
N TRP A 123 0.11 -11.96 1.18
CA TRP A 123 0.75 -12.94 0.30
C TRP A 123 1.21 -12.32 -1.02
N PHE A 124 0.35 -11.56 -1.69
CA PHE A 124 0.64 -10.89 -2.97
C PHE A 124 1.84 -9.95 -2.85
N ARG A 125 1.92 -9.15 -1.79
CA ARG A 125 3.08 -8.32 -1.46
C ARG A 125 4.38 -9.12 -1.44
N GLN A 126 4.39 -10.28 -0.76
CA GLN A 126 5.58 -11.12 -0.69
C GLN A 126 5.96 -11.70 -2.05
N VAL A 127 4.99 -12.18 -2.85
CA VAL A 127 5.25 -12.66 -4.22
C VAL A 127 5.84 -11.54 -5.09
N VAL A 128 5.25 -10.36 -5.10
CA VAL A 128 5.72 -9.24 -5.93
C VAL A 128 7.13 -8.81 -5.49
N THR A 129 7.32 -8.55 -4.19
CA THR A 129 8.62 -8.07 -3.67
C THR A 129 9.74 -9.10 -3.84
N LEU A 130 9.50 -10.38 -3.55
CA LEU A 130 10.54 -11.42 -3.54
C LEU A 130 10.76 -12.09 -4.89
N ASN A 131 9.68 -12.37 -5.65
CA ASN A 131 9.76 -13.14 -6.90
C ASN A 131 9.82 -12.25 -8.15
N ILE A 132 9.39 -10.99 -8.08
CA ILE A 132 9.40 -10.05 -9.23
C ILE A 132 10.44 -8.94 -9.02
N CYS A 133 10.28 -8.12 -7.96
CA CYS A 133 11.09 -6.93 -7.77
C CYS A 133 12.56 -7.23 -7.43
N ARG A 134 12.83 -8.21 -6.55
CA ARG A 134 14.21 -8.59 -6.19
C ARG A 134 15.05 -9.10 -7.38
N PRO A 135 14.57 -10.01 -8.25
CA PRO A 135 15.28 -10.38 -9.46
C PRO A 135 15.59 -9.19 -10.38
N ILE A 136 14.61 -8.31 -10.62
CA ILE A 136 14.78 -7.10 -11.45
C ILE A 136 15.85 -6.17 -10.85
N ALA A 137 15.77 -5.89 -9.55
CA ALA A 137 16.75 -5.06 -8.85
C ALA A 137 18.18 -5.64 -8.94
N ARG A 138 18.31 -6.97 -8.87
CA ARG A 138 19.60 -7.67 -9.04
C ARG A 138 20.12 -7.62 -10.48
N SER A 139 19.26 -7.64 -11.51
CA SER A 139 19.70 -7.41 -12.90
C SER A 139 20.21 -5.97 -13.12
N PHE A 140 19.68 -4.99 -12.39
CA PHE A 140 20.23 -3.63 -12.29
C PHE A 140 21.42 -3.50 -11.31
N ARG A 141 22.09 -4.62 -10.97
CA ARG A 141 23.31 -4.67 -10.15
C ARG A 141 23.17 -4.13 -8.72
N ILE A 142 21.95 -3.97 -8.19
CA ILE A 142 21.71 -3.53 -6.81
C ILE A 142 22.12 -4.65 -5.84
N LYS A 143 23.24 -4.47 -5.12
CA LYS A 143 23.80 -5.49 -4.20
C LYS A 143 23.37 -5.35 -2.74
N SER A 144 23.00 -4.15 -2.29
CA SER A 144 22.64 -3.90 -0.89
C SER A 144 21.25 -4.45 -0.58
N GLU A 145 21.13 -5.38 0.38
CA GLU A 145 19.84 -5.94 0.80
C GLU A 145 18.86 -4.87 1.33
N ALA A 146 19.36 -3.76 1.90
CA ALA A 146 18.53 -2.62 2.28
C ALA A 146 17.98 -1.86 1.05
N LYS A 147 18.80 -1.64 0.01
CA LYS A 147 18.34 -1.05 -1.27
C LYS A 147 17.38 -2.00 -2.00
N LEU A 148 17.65 -3.33 -1.98
CA LEU A 148 16.75 -4.36 -2.53
C LEU A 148 15.38 -4.39 -1.85
N ALA A 149 15.33 -4.27 -0.52
CA ALA A 149 14.06 -4.21 0.23
C ALA A 149 13.25 -2.96 -0.14
N ARG A 150 13.88 -1.77 -0.17
CA ARG A 150 13.19 -0.53 -0.55
C ARG A 150 12.75 -0.53 -2.02
N PHE A 151 13.55 -1.09 -2.94
CA PHE A 151 13.14 -1.30 -4.32
C PHE A 151 11.90 -2.21 -4.41
N GLY A 152 11.88 -3.29 -3.62
CA GLY A 152 10.70 -4.16 -3.47
C GLY A 152 9.46 -3.38 -3.01
N GLU A 153 9.56 -2.61 -1.93
CA GLU A 153 8.46 -1.77 -1.43
C GLU A 153 7.90 -0.85 -2.51
N GLN A 154 8.75 -0.15 -3.27
CA GLN A 154 8.29 0.76 -4.33
C GLN A 154 7.74 0.00 -5.55
N GLY A 155 8.32 -1.16 -5.90
CA GLY A 155 7.84 -1.98 -7.02
C GLY A 155 6.45 -2.55 -6.77
N HIS A 156 6.21 -3.05 -5.55
CA HIS A 156 4.88 -3.46 -5.10
C HIS A 156 3.89 -2.29 -5.07
N ALA A 157 4.28 -1.15 -4.50
CA ALA A 157 3.44 0.04 -4.45
C ALA A 157 3.04 0.51 -5.86
N MET A 158 3.99 0.63 -6.78
CA MET A 158 3.74 1.01 -8.17
C MET A 158 2.75 0.05 -8.86
N LEU A 159 2.93 -1.27 -8.68
CA LEU A 159 2.04 -2.27 -9.27
C LEU A 159 0.62 -2.18 -8.70
N TYR A 160 0.49 -2.04 -7.38
CA TYR A 160 -0.80 -1.86 -6.70
C TYR A 160 -1.51 -0.60 -7.22
N PHE A 161 -0.87 0.56 -7.12
CA PHE A 161 -1.47 1.84 -7.49
C PHE A 161 -1.79 1.92 -8.99
N ALA A 162 -1.00 1.27 -9.86
CA ALA A 162 -1.30 1.22 -11.29
C ALA A 162 -2.56 0.42 -11.57
N ILE A 163 -2.69 -0.78 -10.98
CA ILE A 163 -3.89 -1.63 -11.17
C ILE A 163 -5.12 -0.96 -10.55
N MET A 164 -5.04 -0.50 -9.30
CA MET A 164 -6.18 0.08 -8.59
C MET A 164 -6.56 1.47 -9.12
N GLY A 165 -5.60 2.30 -9.52
CA GLY A 165 -5.87 3.58 -10.17
C GLY A 165 -6.54 3.42 -11.54
N THR A 166 -6.11 2.46 -12.36
CA THR A 166 -6.77 2.14 -13.64
C THR A 166 -8.17 1.54 -13.43
N TRP A 167 -8.37 0.69 -12.42
CA TRP A 167 -9.69 0.13 -12.13
C TRP A 167 -10.65 1.18 -11.57
N GLY A 168 -10.18 2.05 -10.67
CA GLY A 168 -10.94 3.21 -10.19
C GLY A 168 -11.36 4.13 -11.33
N TYR A 169 -10.45 4.43 -12.27
CA TYR A 169 -10.76 5.19 -13.48
C TYR A 169 -11.89 4.56 -14.31
N ARG A 170 -11.82 3.25 -14.55
CA ARG A 170 -12.89 2.50 -15.23
C ARG A 170 -14.21 2.61 -14.46
N ILE A 171 -14.19 2.44 -13.14
CA ILE A 171 -15.39 2.50 -12.29
C ILE A 171 -15.99 3.90 -12.31
N MET A 172 -15.19 4.97 -12.20
CA MET A 172 -15.70 6.34 -12.30
C MET A 172 -16.39 6.58 -13.65
N GLY A 173 -15.83 6.07 -14.75
CA GLY A 173 -16.46 6.12 -16.08
C GLY A 173 -17.81 5.38 -16.20
N GLN A 174 -18.16 4.51 -15.24
CA GLN A 174 -19.47 3.85 -15.12
C GLN A 174 -20.43 4.55 -14.16
N LEU A 175 -20.01 5.64 -13.52
CA LEU A 175 -20.74 6.37 -12.48
C LEU A 175 -21.09 7.80 -12.96
N PRO A 176 -22.15 8.42 -12.40
CA PRO A 176 -22.51 9.80 -12.77
C PRO A 176 -21.40 10.80 -12.42
N THR A 177 -20.50 10.47 -11.48
CA THR A 177 -19.39 11.32 -11.03
C THR A 177 -18.26 11.53 -12.04
N TYR A 178 -18.26 10.88 -13.21
CA TYR A 178 -17.25 11.16 -14.24
C TYR A 178 -17.40 12.58 -14.83
N TRP A 179 -16.39 13.45 -14.88
CA TRP A 179 -15.06 13.39 -14.24
C TRP A 179 -15.03 14.40 -13.08
N TYR A 180 -15.05 13.90 -11.84
CA TYR A 180 -15.24 14.70 -10.62
C TYR A 180 -16.43 15.68 -10.75
N ARG A 181 -17.55 15.20 -11.30
CA ARG A 181 -18.87 15.86 -11.19
C ARG A 181 -19.37 15.69 -9.77
N THR A 182 -19.04 16.65 -8.92
CA THR A 182 -19.18 16.54 -7.48
C THR A 182 -20.61 16.76 -6.99
N GLU A 183 -21.48 17.37 -7.80
CA GLU A 183 -22.90 17.48 -7.51
C GLU A 183 -23.57 16.10 -7.38
N GLN A 184 -23.06 15.12 -8.14
CA GLN A 184 -23.48 13.72 -8.14
C GLN A 184 -23.04 12.95 -6.87
N PHE A 185 -22.28 13.57 -5.97
CA PHE A 185 -21.99 13.01 -4.64
C PHE A 185 -23.19 13.13 -3.68
N TRP A 186 -24.14 14.02 -3.98
CA TRP A 186 -25.24 14.37 -3.08
C TRP A 186 -26.62 14.11 -3.70
N ILE A 187 -26.76 14.37 -5.00
CA ILE A 187 -27.97 14.01 -5.77
C ILE A 187 -28.24 12.51 -5.60
N ASP A 188 -29.51 12.17 -5.35
CA ASP A 188 -30.01 10.81 -5.10
C ASP A 188 -29.34 10.04 -3.94
N TYR A 189 -28.64 10.73 -3.04
CA TYR A 189 -28.16 10.13 -1.78
C TYR A 189 -29.36 9.64 -0.92
N PRO A 190 -29.32 8.44 -0.31
CA PRO A 190 -28.17 7.53 -0.15
C PRO A 190 -27.91 6.57 -1.31
N HIS A 191 -26.64 6.46 -1.73
CA HIS A 191 -26.18 5.54 -2.78
C HIS A 191 -25.89 4.12 -2.24
N TRP A 192 -26.93 3.43 -1.79
CA TRP A 192 -26.80 2.09 -1.16
C TRP A 192 -26.73 0.93 -2.18
N ASP A 193 -27.18 1.13 -3.41
CA ASP A 193 -27.36 0.11 -4.47
C ASP A 193 -26.12 -0.03 -5.39
N MET A 194 -24.97 -0.40 -4.81
CA MET A 194 -23.69 -0.42 -5.51
C MET A 194 -23.66 -1.41 -6.69
N LYS A 195 -23.02 -0.99 -7.79
CA LYS A 195 -22.55 -1.89 -8.85
C LYS A 195 -21.51 -2.89 -8.31
N PRO A 196 -21.41 -4.12 -8.86
CA PRO A 196 -20.50 -5.16 -8.38
C PRO A 196 -19.04 -4.72 -8.48
N GLU A 197 -18.62 -4.08 -9.58
CA GLU A 197 -17.24 -3.57 -9.74
C GLU A 197 -16.90 -2.56 -8.64
N LEU A 198 -17.79 -1.59 -8.37
CA LEU A 198 -17.60 -0.59 -7.32
C LEU A 198 -17.48 -1.25 -5.93
N LYS A 199 -18.38 -2.18 -5.58
CA LYS A 199 -18.32 -2.85 -4.27
C LYS A 199 -17.05 -3.69 -4.11
N ALA A 200 -16.68 -4.48 -5.14
CA ALA A 200 -15.46 -5.28 -5.12
C ALA A 200 -14.22 -4.41 -4.93
N TYR A 201 -14.07 -3.36 -5.75
CA TYR A 201 -12.99 -2.39 -5.68
C TYR A 201 -12.88 -1.74 -4.30
N TYR A 202 -14.01 -1.29 -3.74
CA TYR A 202 -14.04 -0.61 -2.45
C TYR A 202 -13.59 -1.52 -1.30
N LEU A 203 -14.06 -2.77 -1.26
CA LEU A 203 -13.66 -3.74 -0.23
C LEU A 203 -12.19 -4.18 -0.39
N LEU A 204 -11.70 -4.31 -1.63
CA LEU A 204 -10.30 -4.66 -1.92
C LEU A 204 -9.33 -3.54 -1.53
N GLN A 205 -9.66 -2.27 -1.85
CA GLN A 205 -8.96 -1.10 -1.33
C GLN A 205 -8.93 -1.12 0.21
N SER A 206 -10.10 -1.29 0.84
CA SER A 206 -10.23 -1.32 2.30
C SER A 206 -9.31 -2.36 2.94
N ALA A 207 -9.28 -3.57 2.37
CA ALA A 207 -8.38 -4.64 2.81
C ALA A 207 -6.89 -4.28 2.64
N TYR A 208 -6.51 -3.62 1.55
CA TYR A 208 -5.13 -3.16 1.33
C TYR A 208 -4.69 -2.12 2.36
N TRP A 209 -5.51 -1.08 2.60
CA TRP A 209 -5.16 -0.03 3.56
C TRP A 209 -5.12 -0.56 5.01
N CYS A 210 -5.97 -1.53 5.36
CA CYS A 210 -5.86 -2.28 6.62
C CYS A 210 -4.55 -3.09 6.70
N GLN A 211 -4.18 -3.80 5.62
CA GLN A 211 -2.92 -4.55 5.54
C GLN A 211 -1.70 -3.63 5.75
N GLN A 212 -1.71 -2.46 5.10
CA GLN A 212 -0.63 -1.49 5.20
C GLN A 212 -0.56 -0.84 6.58
N LEU A 213 -1.69 -0.55 7.24
CA LEU A 213 -1.71 -0.12 8.65
C LEU A 213 -1.08 -1.19 9.56
N MET A 214 -1.41 -2.47 9.36
CA MET A 214 -0.81 -3.56 10.16
C MET A 214 0.72 -3.57 10.03
N VAL A 215 1.25 -3.50 8.80
CA VAL A 215 2.70 -3.44 8.56
C VAL A 215 3.35 -2.23 9.25
N LEU A 216 2.69 -1.07 9.22
CA LEU A 216 3.19 0.18 9.80
C LEU A 216 3.18 0.15 11.34
N VAL A 217 2.04 -0.18 11.95
CA VAL A 217 1.84 -0.12 13.42
C VAL A 217 2.58 -1.23 14.14
N LEU A 218 2.57 -2.45 13.60
CA LEU A 218 3.35 -3.57 14.16
C LEU A 218 4.86 -3.42 13.91
N ARG A 219 5.27 -2.37 13.17
CA ARG A 219 6.65 -2.13 12.73
C ARG A 219 7.25 -3.42 12.16
N LEU A 220 6.64 -3.91 11.07
CA LEU A 220 7.13 -5.05 10.28
C LEU A 220 8.04 -4.61 9.12
N GLU A 221 8.17 -3.30 8.88
CA GLU A 221 9.19 -2.70 8.02
C GLU A 221 9.95 -1.57 8.75
N LYS A 222 11.21 -1.32 8.34
CA LYS A 222 12.05 -0.26 8.96
C LYS A 222 11.35 1.10 8.82
N PRO A 223 11.08 1.83 9.93
CA PRO A 223 10.43 3.14 9.89
C PRO A 223 11.10 4.12 8.92
N ARG A 224 10.27 4.98 8.33
CA ARG A 224 10.70 6.10 7.47
C ARG A 224 10.88 7.37 8.32
N LYS A 225 11.48 8.42 7.75
CA LYS A 225 11.69 9.70 8.47
C LYS A 225 10.36 10.41 8.77
N ASP A 226 9.37 10.23 7.90
CA ASP A 226 8.00 10.75 7.97
C ASP A 226 7.01 9.75 8.63
N TYR A 227 7.47 8.97 9.60
CA TYR A 227 6.66 7.90 10.22
C TYR A 227 5.41 8.42 10.93
N ALA A 228 5.49 9.58 11.60
CA ALA A 228 4.35 10.13 12.35
C ALA A 228 3.25 10.62 11.42
N GLU A 229 3.63 11.30 10.33
CA GLU A 229 2.76 11.82 9.29
C GLU A 229 2.13 10.68 8.48
N LEU A 230 2.89 9.62 8.18
CA LEU A 230 2.37 8.40 7.59
C LEU A 230 1.36 7.70 8.52
N VAL A 231 1.62 7.59 9.83
CA VAL A 231 0.66 7.01 10.78
C VAL A 231 -0.62 7.85 10.85
N ALA A 232 -0.50 9.18 10.97
CA ALA A 232 -1.65 10.09 10.96
C ALA A 232 -2.48 9.93 9.67
N HIS A 233 -1.81 9.86 8.51
CA HIS A 233 -2.46 9.59 7.24
C HIS A 233 -3.22 8.26 7.22
N HIS A 234 -2.66 7.16 7.73
CA HIS A 234 -3.37 5.88 7.72
C HIS A 234 -4.64 5.92 8.59
N PHE A 235 -4.64 6.63 9.71
CA PHE A 235 -5.86 6.86 10.50
C PHE A 235 -6.89 7.68 9.73
N VAL A 236 -6.48 8.76 9.04
CA VAL A 236 -7.38 9.60 8.22
C VAL A 236 -7.94 8.84 7.03
N THR A 237 -7.10 8.10 6.31
CA THR A 237 -7.51 7.28 5.16
C THR A 237 -8.48 6.19 5.60
N LEU A 238 -8.18 5.42 6.66
CA LEU A 238 -9.10 4.40 7.16
C LEU A 238 -10.40 4.98 7.76
N TRP A 239 -10.36 6.19 8.32
CA TRP A 239 -11.56 6.91 8.71
C TRP A 239 -12.43 7.26 7.49
N LEU A 240 -11.86 7.89 6.46
CA LEU A 240 -12.57 8.23 5.22
C LEU A 240 -13.16 7.00 4.53
N VAL A 241 -12.37 5.93 4.43
CA VAL A 241 -12.75 4.66 3.82
C VAL A 241 -13.87 3.98 4.61
N GLY A 242 -13.68 3.80 5.92
CA GLY A 242 -14.67 3.16 6.78
C GLY A 242 -15.98 3.95 6.81
N TRP A 243 -15.92 5.26 7.05
CA TRP A 243 -17.13 6.08 7.11
C TRP A 243 -17.84 6.19 5.77
N SER A 244 -17.15 6.48 4.67
CA SER A 244 -17.85 6.65 3.38
C SER A 244 -18.44 5.33 2.84
N TYR A 245 -17.94 4.17 3.27
CA TYR A 245 -18.67 2.91 3.09
C TYR A 245 -19.91 2.80 4.02
N LEU A 246 -19.72 3.03 5.33
CA LEU A 246 -20.79 2.90 6.33
C LEU A 246 -21.98 3.84 6.09
N VAL A 247 -21.74 5.07 5.61
CA VAL A 247 -22.80 6.09 5.41
C VAL A 247 -23.20 6.29 3.94
N ASN A 248 -22.96 5.31 3.06
CA ASN A 248 -23.40 5.34 1.64
C ASN A 248 -22.82 6.50 0.80
N LEU A 249 -21.57 6.89 1.05
CA LEU A 249 -20.82 7.91 0.29
C LEU A 249 -19.70 7.29 -0.57
N THR A 250 -19.91 6.08 -1.08
CA THR A 250 -18.91 5.34 -1.87
C THR A 250 -18.51 6.07 -3.17
N LEU A 251 -19.37 6.96 -3.68
CA LEU A 251 -19.06 7.86 -4.80
C LEU A 251 -17.95 8.87 -4.46
N ILE A 252 -18.02 9.52 -3.29
CA ILE A 252 -16.94 10.38 -2.77
C ILE A 252 -15.68 9.54 -2.51
N GLY A 253 -15.85 8.37 -1.86
CA GLY A 253 -14.73 7.47 -1.56
C GLY A 253 -13.96 7.03 -2.81
N ASN A 254 -14.66 6.72 -3.92
CA ASN A 254 -14.02 6.40 -5.20
C ASN A 254 -13.24 7.58 -5.78
N ALA A 255 -13.78 8.81 -5.70
CA ALA A 255 -13.06 10.01 -6.11
C ALA A 255 -11.81 10.26 -5.26
N VAL A 256 -11.91 10.08 -3.93
CA VAL A 256 -10.74 10.18 -3.03
C VAL A 256 -9.69 9.12 -3.38
N TYR A 257 -10.05 7.85 -3.54
CA TYR A 257 -9.11 6.79 -3.94
C TYR A 257 -8.36 7.13 -5.24
N MET A 258 -9.09 7.51 -6.29
CA MET A 258 -8.46 7.89 -7.57
C MET A 258 -7.53 9.10 -7.44
N SER A 259 -7.89 10.08 -6.62
CA SER A 259 -7.04 11.26 -6.35
C SER A 259 -5.73 10.90 -5.64
N MET A 260 -5.71 9.77 -4.93
CA MET A 260 -4.52 9.31 -4.20
C MET A 260 -3.69 8.34 -5.05
N ASP A 261 -4.30 7.30 -5.60
CA ASP A 261 -3.59 6.21 -6.27
C ASP A 261 -2.84 6.67 -7.53
N ILE A 262 -3.47 7.50 -8.37
CA ILE A 262 -2.89 7.89 -9.67
C ILE A 262 -1.54 8.61 -9.50
N PRO A 263 -1.39 9.65 -8.65
CA PRO A 263 -0.08 10.23 -8.31
C PRO A 263 0.92 9.25 -7.72
N ASP A 264 0.48 8.30 -6.90
CA ASP A 264 1.39 7.39 -6.20
C ASP A 264 2.03 6.36 -7.13
N VAL A 265 1.44 6.07 -8.30
CA VAL A 265 2.11 5.36 -9.40
C VAL A 265 3.40 6.08 -9.81
N PHE A 266 3.32 7.38 -10.07
CA PHE A 266 4.45 8.18 -10.55
C PHE A 266 5.45 8.48 -9.42
N LEU A 267 5.00 8.60 -8.16
CA LEU A 267 5.88 8.68 -6.99
C LEU A 267 6.69 7.40 -6.80
N ALA A 268 6.05 6.23 -6.91
CA ALA A 268 6.74 4.95 -6.80
C ALA A 268 7.68 4.71 -8.00
N PHE A 269 7.24 5.06 -9.21
CA PHE A 269 8.03 4.91 -10.44
C PHE A 269 9.28 5.80 -10.45
N SER A 270 9.17 7.09 -10.10
CA SER A 270 10.33 8.00 -9.97
C SER A 270 11.37 7.49 -8.96
N LYS A 271 10.94 6.91 -7.84
CA LYS A 271 11.84 6.27 -6.87
C LYS A 271 12.51 5.00 -7.42
N LEU A 272 11.80 4.18 -8.19
CA LEU A 272 12.39 3.02 -8.87
C LEU A 272 13.45 3.44 -9.89
N LEU A 273 13.19 4.48 -10.67
CA LEU A 273 14.15 5.08 -11.61
C LEU A 273 15.41 5.60 -10.89
N ASN A 274 15.25 6.23 -9.73
CA ASN A 274 16.37 6.66 -8.89
C ASN A 274 17.22 5.48 -8.38
N TYR A 275 16.60 4.35 -8.01
CA TYR A 275 17.36 3.18 -7.56
C TYR A 275 18.18 2.49 -8.68
N ILE A 276 17.77 2.64 -9.94
CA ILE A 276 18.50 2.12 -11.11
C ILE A 276 19.35 3.18 -11.82
N GLN A 277 19.51 4.37 -11.22
CA GLN A 277 20.35 5.48 -11.73
C GLN A 277 19.98 5.94 -13.15
N ALA A 278 18.69 5.90 -13.50
CA ALA A 278 18.18 6.29 -14.82
C ALA A 278 17.96 7.82 -14.93
N GLU A 279 19.01 8.60 -14.74
CA GLU A 279 18.96 10.05 -14.47
C GLU A 279 18.05 10.87 -15.40
N LYS A 280 18.26 10.81 -16.72
CA LYS A 280 17.43 11.56 -17.69
C LYS A 280 15.95 11.20 -17.61
N THR A 281 15.63 9.91 -17.46
CA THR A 281 14.25 9.42 -17.34
C THR A 281 13.65 9.80 -15.98
N LYS A 282 14.46 9.75 -14.90
CA LYS A 282 14.07 10.16 -13.55
C LYS A 282 13.58 11.60 -13.53
N VAL A 283 14.34 12.54 -14.10
CA VAL A 283 13.99 13.97 -14.14
C VAL A 283 12.66 14.19 -14.88
N VAL A 284 12.50 13.64 -16.09
CA VAL A 284 11.26 13.79 -16.88
C VAL A 284 10.04 13.24 -16.13
N VAL A 285 10.16 12.05 -15.53
CA VAL A 285 9.07 11.44 -14.74
C VAL A 285 8.79 12.24 -13.46
N PHE A 286 9.80 12.82 -12.82
CA PHE A 286 9.65 13.62 -11.61
C PHE A 286 8.96 14.96 -11.87
N VAL A 287 9.27 15.64 -12.98
CA VAL A 287 8.56 16.87 -13.39
C VAL A 287 7.08 16.56 -13.72
N PHE A 288 6.83 15.47 -14.46
CA PHE A 288 5.47 15.03 -14.76
C PHE A 288 4.68 14.64 -13.50
N PHE A 289 5.36 13.98 -12.55
CA PHE A 289 4.82 13.65 -11.23
C PHE A 289 4.39 14.90 -10.44
N ILE A 290 5.17 15.99 -10.44
CA ILE A 290 4.79 17.24 -9.76
C ILE A 290 3.49 17.80 -10.34
N GLY A 291 3.33 17.79 -11.67
CA GLY A 291 2.09 18.23 -12.33
C GLY A 291 0.88 17.36 -11.95
N ILE A 292 1.04 16.04 -12.00
CA ILE A 292 0.00 15.08 -11.59
C ILE A 292 -0.36 15.22 -10.10
N TRP A 293 0.63 15.36 -9.22
CA TRP A 293 0.40 15.59 -7.79
C TRP A 293 -0.40 16.87 -7.57
N SER A 294 0.00 17.97 -8.22
CA SER A 294 -0.71 19.26 -8.13
C SER A 294 -2.19 19.13 -8.52
N TYR A 295 -2.47 18.44 -9.62
CA TYR A 295 -3.83 18.27 -10.12
C TYR A 295 -4.68 17.36 -9.21
N PHE A 296 -4.20 16.14 -8.93
CA PHE A 296 -4.98 15.15 -8.20
C PHE A 296 -4.97 15.37 -6.68
N ARG A 297 -3.81 15.60 -6.06
CA ARG A 297 -3.69 15.75 -4.60
C ARG A 297 -4.19 17.09 -4.08
N HIS A 298 -4.18 18.14 -4.90
CA HIS A 298 -4.58 19.49 -4.48
C HIS A 298 -5.80 20.03 -5.22
N PHE A 299 -5.76 20.22 -6.54
CA PHE A 299 -6.89 20.82 -7.26
C PHE A 299 -8.17 19.99 -7.10
N LEU A 300 -8.13 18.68 -7.39
CA LEU A 300 -9.31 17.81 -7.23
C LEU A 300 -9.71 17.62 -5.76
N ASN A 301 -8.77 17.69 -4.81
CA ASN A 301 -9.09 17.64 -3.39
C ASN A 301 -9.81 18.91 -2.92
N LEU A 302 -9.38 20.09 -3.37
CA LEU A 302 -10.07 21.36 -3.13
C LEU A 302 -11.46 21.39 -3.79
N VAL A 303 -11.63 20.79 -4.97
CA VAL A 303 -12.96 20.60 -5.60
C VAL A 303 -13.86 19.70 -4.74
N MET A 304 -13.36 18.60 -4.18
CA MET A 304 -14.12 17.77 -3.24
C MET A 304 -14.48 18.53 -1.94
N LEU A 305 -13.55 19.33 -1.38
CA LEU A 305 -13.81 20.17 -0.21
C LEU A 305 -14.86 21.25 -0.49
N TRP A 306 -14.79 21.88 -1.66
CA TRP A 306 -15.79 22.84 -2.13
C TRP A 306 -17.17 22.18 -2.19
N SER A 307 -17.28 21.01 -2.82
CA SER A 307 -18.53 20.23 -2.89
C SER A 307 -19.12 19.94 -1.51
N VAL A 308 -18.33 19.44 -0.56
CA VAL A 308 -18.80 19.21 0.81
C VAL A 308 -19.26 20.52 1.48
N TRP A 309 -18.70 21.66 1.11
CA TRP A 309 -19.09 22.95 1.67
C TRP A 309 -20.33 23.58 1.01
N THR A 310 -20.50 23.47 -0.31
CA THR A 310 -21.53 24.18 -1.08
C THR A 310 -22.62 23.30 -1.69
N GLU A 311 -22.32 22.04 -1.96
CA GLU A 311 -23.20 21.10 -2.68
C GLU A 311 -23.84 20.05 -1.76
N PHE A 312 -23.38 19.91 -0.51
CA PHE A 312 -23.96 19.01 0.50
C PHE A 312 -25.50 19.05 0.53
N ASP A 313 -26.08 20.25 0.47
CA ASP A 313 -27.52 20.45 0.57
C ASP A 313 -28.32 20.11 -0.70
N LEU A 314 -27.67 19.66 -1.80
CA LEU A 314 -28.32 19.14 -3.01
C LEU A 314 -28.97 17.75 -2.80
N MET A 315 -28.67 17.07 -1.69
CA MET A 315 -29.31 15.80 -1.37
C MET A 315 -30.82 15.96 -1.09
N PRO A 316 -31.64 14.92 -1.33
CA PRO A 316 -33.08 14.96 -1.02
C PRO A 316 -33.37 15.35 0.43
N GLU A 317 -34.40 16.16 0.68
CA GLU A 317 -34.83 16.56 2.03
C GLU A 317 -35.18 15.35 2.93
N THR A 318 -35.71 14.27 2.34
CA THR A 318 -35.97 12.99 3.01
C THR A 318 -34.71 12.31 3.55
N SER A 319 -33.54 12.68 3.02
CA SER A 319 -32.22 12.18 3.41
C SER A 319 -31.52 13.05 4.47
N LYS A 320 -32.05 14.23 4.80
CA LYS A 320 -31.46 15.17 5.77
C LYS A 320 -31.79 14.84 7.24
N ARG A 321 -31.71 13.55 7.59
CA ARG A 321 -32.07 13.02 8.92
C ARG A 321 -31.12 11.90 9.36
N TRP A 322 -31.22 11.49 10.63
CA TRP A 322 -30.48 10.36 11.17
C TRP A 322 -31.42 9.15 11.28
N SER A 323 -31.35 8.24 10.32
CA SER A 323 -32.09 6.97 10.34
C SER A 323 -31.24 5.86 9.71
N PRO A 324 -30.38 5.22 10.52
CA PRO A 324 -29.52 4.11 10.08
C PRO A 324 -30.27 2.96 9.43
N ASP A 325 -31.48 2.65 9.91
CA ASP A 325 -32.33 1.57 9.41
C ASP A 325 -32.79 1.82 7.96
N ASP A 326 -33.05 3.08 7.60
CA ASP A 326 -33.35 3.52 6.23
C ASP A 326 -32.07 3.74 5.40
N GLY A 327 -30.88 3.51 5.96
CA GLY A 327 -29.60 3.80 5.32
C GLY A 327 -29.25 5.30 5.21
N VAL A 328 -29.93 6.16 5.96
CA VAL A 328 -29.86 7.63 5.87
C VAL A 328 -29.14 8.21 7.08
N TRP A 329 -28.16 9.09 6.86
CA TRP A 329 -27.26 9.58 7.92
C TRP A 329 -27.09 11.10 7.99
N MET A 330 -27.54 11.85 6.98
CA MET A 330 -27.04 13.21 6.68
C MET A 330 -27.74 14.34 7.44
N VAL A 331 -27.63 14.30 8.77
CA VAL A 331 -27.93 15.48 9.61
C VAL A 331 -26.89 16.59 9.44
N TRP A 332 -27.24 17.82 9.78
CA TRP A 332 -26.45 19.04 9.56
C TRP A 332 -24.96 18.94 9.96
N TRP A 333 -24.63 18.20 11.03
CA TRP A 333 -23.25 18.09 11.50
C TRP A 333 -22.40 17.10 10.69
N MET A 334 -23.00 16.21 9.90
CA MET A 334 -22.27 15.28 9.02
C MET A 334 -21.41 16.02 7.99
N LYS A 335 -21.83 17.21 7.56
CA LYS A 335 -21.05 18.11 6.72
C LYS A 335 -19.63 18.32 7.27
N TYR A 336 -19.48 18.56 8.57
CA TYR A 336 -18.18 18.71 9.22
C TYR A 336 -17.46 17.37 9.40
N GLN A 337 -18.19 16.28 9.67
CA GLN A 337 -17.62 14.93 9.78
C GLN A 337 -16.96 14.46 8.47
N ILE A 338 -17.50 14.88 7.32
CA ILE A 338 -16.96 14.60 5.99
C ILE A 338 -15.85 15.60 5.63
N PHE A 339 -16.06 16.90 5.88
CA PHE A 339 -15.13 17.97 5.51
C PHE A 339 -13.79 17.88 6.25
N ALA A 340 -13.82 17.70 7.58
CA ALA A 340 -12.62 17.71 8.43
C ALA A 340 -11.55 16.67 8.05
N PRO A 341 -11.86 15.38 7.82
CA PRO A 341 -10.85 14.40 7.41
C PRO A 341 -10.34 14.62 5.98
N ILE A 342 -11.16 15.12 5.04
CA ILE A 342 -10.67 15.49 3.70
C ILE A 342 -9.72 16.70 3.80
N LEU A 343 -10.02 17.68 4.66
CA LEU A 343 -9.15 18.84 4.89
C LEU A 343 -7.82 18.42 5.54
N LEU A 344 -7.86 17.54 6.55
CA LEU A 344 -6.66 17.01 7.18
C LEU A 344 -5.80 16.22 6.17
N LEU A 345 -6.44 15.49 5.25
CA LEU A 345 -5.77 14.81 4.14
C LEU A 345 -5.12 15.81 3.16
N GLN A 346 -5.76 16.95 2.86
CA GLN A 346 -5.15 18.05 2.11
C GLN A 346 -3.95 18.67 2.85
N CYS A 347 -4.02 18.87 4.17
CA CYS A 347 -2.89 19.35 4.96
C CYS A 347 -1.69 18.39 4.92
N LEU A 348 -1.93 17.08 5.02
CA LEU A 348 -0.89 16.06 4.88
C LEU A 348 -0.30 16.02 3.45
N ASN A 349 -1.15 16.13 2.42
CA ASN A 349 -0.69 16.27 1.03
C ASN A 349 0.20 17.51 0.85
N LEU A 350 -0.15 18.65 1.46
CA LEU A 350 0.64 19.88 1.40
C LEU A 350 2.01 19.74 2.09
N TYR A 351 2.09 19.02 3.21
CA TYR A 351 3.34 18.69 3.87
C TYR A 351 4.28 17.90 2.95
N TRP A 352 3.79 16.82 2.32
CA TRP A 352 4.62 16.07 1.36
C TRP A 352 4.91 16.88 0.09
N TYR A 353 4.01 17.75 -0.36
CA TYR A 353 4.25 18.63 -1.49
C TYR A 353 5.38 19.64 -1.23
N PHE A 354 5.47 20.19 -0.02
CA PHE A 354 6.64 20.96 0.41
C PHE A 354 7.94 20.14 0.34
N LEU A 355 7.92 18.87 0.78
CA LEU A 355 9.08 17.98 0.67
C LEU A 355 9.45 17.69 -0.79
N ILE A 356 8.46 17.50 -1.68
CA ILE A 356 8.66 17.29 -3.13
C ILE A 356 9.30 18.53 -3.75
N TRP A 357 8.79 19.74 -3.48
CA TRP A 357 9.39 20.99 -3.96
C TRP A 357 10.79 21.25 -3.37
N ARG A 358 11.03 20.87 -2.12
CA ARG A 358 12.38 20.95 -1.52
C ARG A 358 13.38 20.05 -2.24
N ILE A 359 12.95 18.87 -2.70
CA ILE A 359 13.78 17.97 -3.53
C ILE A 359 13.97 18.55 -4.93
N ALA A 360 12.92 19.09 -5.55
CA ALA A 360 13.00 19.73 -6.88
C ALA A 360 13.95 20.93 -6.89
N TYR A 361 13.84 21.81 -5.89
CA TYR A 361 14.72 22.97 -5.73
C TYR A 361 16.18 22.56 -5.53
N ARG A 362 16.44 21.53 -4.71
CA ARG A 362 17.78 20.98 -4.52
C ARG A 362 18.36 20.43 -5.80
N ALA A 363 17.62 19.58 -6.51
CA ALA A 363 18.08 19.03 -7.80
C ALA A 363 18.48 20.13 -8.78
N ILE A 364 17.66 21.18 -8.94
CA ILE A 364 17.96 22.32 -9.82
C ILE A 364 19.19 23.11 -9.31
N THR A 365 19.30 23.34 -8.00
CA THR A 365 20.40 24.16 -7.44
C THR A 365 21.72 23.40 -7.46
N GLU A 366 21.71 22.11 -7.18
CA GLU A 366 22.87 21.21 -7.26
C GLU A 366 23.31 21.06 -8.72
N GLU A 367 22.38 20.84 -9.66
CA GLU A 367 22.67 20.79 -11.10
C GLU A 367 23.29 22.10 -11.60
N VAL A 368 22.75 23.27 -11.22
CA VAL A 368 23.34 24.59 -11.54
C VAL A 368 24.71 24.79 -10.90
N VAL A 369 24.93 24.33 -9.66
CA VAL A 369 26.25 24.43 -9.02
C VAL A 369 27.27 23.49 -9.67
N THR A 370 26.86 22.30 -10.13
CA THR A 370 27.74 21.41 -10.90
C THR A 370 28.00 21.92 -12.31
N ASP A 371 27.02 22.54 -12.98
CA ASP A 371 27.16 23.13 -14.32
C ASP A 371 28.15 24.32 -14.27
N VAL A 372 27.96 25.23 -13.31
CA VAL A 372 28.86 26.37 -13.05
C VAL A 372 30.26 25.92 -12.58
N ARG A 373 30.40 24.80 -11.86
CA ARG A 373 31.71 24.21 -11.54
C ARG A 373 32.32 23.44 -12.72
N SER A 374 31.53 22.90 -13.64
CA SER A 374 32.07 22.15 -14.79
C SER A 374 32.69 23.02 -15.88
N ASP A 375 32.51 24.35 -15.80
CA ASP A 375 33.23 25.34 -16.60
C ASP A 375 34.61 25.71 -15.97
N ASP A 376 34.89 25.30 -14.72
CA ASP A 376 36.16 25.53 -13.97
C ASP A 376 36.61 24.25 -13.20
N GLU A 377 37.31 23.37 -13.91
CA GLU A 377 38.17 22.24 -13.46
C GLU A 377 37.53 20.94 -12.90
N ASP A 378 38.17 19.81 -13.29
CA ASP A 378 37.94 18.44 -12.78
C ASP A 378 38.34 18.31 -11.29
N ASP A 379 37.46 17.75 -10.43
CA ASP A 379 37.76 16.62 -9.51
C ASP A 379 36.64 16.37 -8.47
N ASP A 380 36.36 15.08 -8.24
CA ASP A 380 35.85 14.35 -7.06
C ASP A 380 34.93 15.00 -5.99
N GLU A 381 33.79 14.36 -5.67
CA GLU A 381 33.63 13.41 -4.52
C GLU A 381 32.14 13.03 -4.28
N ASP A 382 31.84 11.74 -4.05
CA ASP A 382 30.48 11.18 -3.85
C ASP A 382 30.05 11.15 -2.37
N ASP A 383 28.81 11.59 -2.08
CA ASP A 383 27.91 11.13 -1.00
C ASP A 383 28.48 10.83 0.42
N GLU A 384 28.52 11.82 1.33
CA GLU A 384 28.02 11.68 2.73
C GLU A 384 27.67 13.05 3.38
N PRO A 385 26.47 13.20 3.97
CA PRO A 385 26.22 14.17 5.04
C PRO A 385 26.16 13.43 6.39
N ASP A 386 27.32 13.16 6.95
CA ASP A 386 27.45 12.67 8.32
C ASP A 386 27.00 13.77 9.30
N ALA A 387 26.12 13.42 10.23
CA ALA A 387 25.53 14.39 11.14
C ALA A 387 26.49 14.65 12.31
N LYS A 388 27.09 15.85 12.35
CA LYS A 388 27.82 16.30 13.54
C LYS A 388 26.88 16.98 14.53
N GLU A 389 26.90 16.47 15.75
CA GLU A 389 26.45 17.15 16.95
C GLU A 389 27.38 18.33 17.25
N ASP A 390 26.80 19.46 17.67
CA ASP A 390 27.23 20.33 18.79
C ASP A 390 26.06 21.26 19.17
#